data_AF-A0A936G5T7-F1
#
_entry.id   AF-A0A936G5T7-F1
#
_cell.length_a   1.000
_cell.length_b   1.000
_cell.length_c   1.000
_cell.angle_alpha   90.00
_cell.angle_beta   90.00
_cell.angle_gamma   90.00
#
_symmetry.space_group_name_H-M   'P 1'
#
loop_
_entity.id
_entity.type
_entity.pdbx_description
1 polymer ?
#
loop_
_entity_poly.entity_id
_entity_poly.type
_entity_poly.pdbx_seq_one_letter_code
_entity_poly.pdbx_strand_id
1 'polypeptide(L)'
;MPQVPFQEPVRSLLFLPYNNETEILEAYQNGVDECVVKPISPAIFLAKIIAWSRRSWAEPMTPRQTGQLRLDPSHRSAMAANKQEIKLTNLEFRVLHLLSSRPGYRLSCRGDHSKP
;
A
#
# COMPACT_ATOMS: atom_id res chain seq x y z
N MET A 1 1.39 14.73 25.87
CA MET A 1 2.12 13.86 24.93
C MET A 1 1.41 13.96 23.58
N PRO A 2 1.91 14.72 22.60
CA PRO A 2 1.31 14.73 21.26
C PRO A 2 1.54 13.35 20.63
N GLN A 3 0.47 12.74 20.12
CA GLN A 3 0.57 11.52 19.33
C GLN A 3 1.20 11.91 17.98
N VAL A 4 2.44 11.49 17.76
CA VAL A 4 3.09 11.59 16.46
C VAL A 4 2.23 10.76 15.48
N PRO A 5 1.77 11.32 14.34
CA PRO A 5 0.98 10.55 13.40
C PRO A 5 1.79 9.35 12.93
N PHE A 6 1.12 8.20 12.82
CA PHE A 6 1.67 6.98 12.24
C PHE A 6 2.14 7.32 10.81
N GLN A 7 3.44 7.58 10.64
CA GLN A 7 4.01 7.75 9.31
C GLN A 7 3.91 6.39 8.64
N GLU A 8 3.11 6.32 7.56
CA GLU A 8 3.19 5.17 6.68
C GLU A 8 4.66 5.00 6.26
N PRO A 9 5.21 3.78 6.23
CA PRO A 9 6.58 3.58 5.80
C PRO A 9 6.72 4.10 4.37
N VAL A 10 7.38 5.26 4.23
CA VAL A 10 7.63 5.90 2.96
C VAL A 10 8.67 5.09 2.22
N ARG A 11 8.24 4.48 1.12
CA ARG A 11 9.13 3.75 0.24
C ARG A 11 9.98 4.72 -0.58
N SER A 12 11.29 4.67 -0.38
CA SER A 12 12.28 5.57 -0.96
C SER A 12 13.17 4.88 -2.00
N LEU A 13 13.40 5.56 -3.11
CA LEU A 13 14.27 5.13 -4.18
C LEU A 13 15.29 6.24 -4.43
N LEU A 14 16.57 5.96 -4.19
CA LEU A 14 17.67 6.92 -4.36
C LEU A 14 18.35 6.73 -5.71
N PHE A 15 18.63 7.84 -6.41
CA PHE A 15 19.43 7.83 -7.63
C PHE A 15 20.83 8.34 -7.36
N LEU A 16 21.84 7.57 -7.78
CA LEU A 16 23.24 7.91 -7.65
C LEU A 16 23.85 8.20 -9.04
N PRO A 17 24.74 9.20 -9.17
CA PRO A 17 25.30 9.60 -10.45
C PRO A 17 26.37 8.63 -10.98
N TYR A 18 26.99 7.84 -10.12
CA TYR A 18 28.01 6.84 -10.45
C TYR A 18 27.97 5.68 -9.45
N ASN A 19 28.66 4.59 -9.78
CA ASN A 19 28.71 3.40 -8.94
C ASN A 19 29.79 3.57 -7.85
N ASN A 20 29.40 3.97 -6.65
CA ASN A 20 30.27 4.06 -5.49
C ASN A 20 29.72 3.17 -4.37
N GLU A 21 30.46 2.12 -4.05
CA GLU A 21 30.06 1.13 -3.06
C GLU A 21 29.83 1.74 -1.67
N THR A 22 30.70 2.65 -1.23
CA THR A 22 30.58 3.29 0.09
C THR A 22 29.30 4.11 0.21
N GLU A 23 28.99 4.95 -0.79
CA GLU A 23 27.76 5.75 -0.85
C GLU A 23 26.50 4.87 -0.89
N ILE A 24 26.55 3.77 -1.63
CA ILE A 24 25.44 2.81 -1.71
C ILE A 24 25.20 2.15 -0.35
N LEU A 25 26.25 1.69 0.32
CA LEU A 25 26.16 1.07 1.64
C LEU A 25 25.63 2.05 2.68
N GLU A 26 26.13 3.29 2.69
CA GLU A 26 25.64 4.35 3.57
C GLU A 26 24.16 4.67 3.33
N ALA A 27 23.72 4.75 2.07
CA ALA A 27 22.32 4.98 1.74
C ALA A 27 21.40 3.89 2.32
N TYR A 28 21.76 2.61 2.16
CA TYR A 28 21.00 1.51 2.75
C TYR A 28 21.01 1.54 4.28
N GLN A 29 22.14 1.90 4.92
CA GLN A 29 22.22 2.07 6.38
C GLN A 29 21.31 3.19 6.88
N ASN A 30 21.10 4.24 6.08
CA ASN A 30 20.20 5.35 6.38
C ASN A 30 18.71 5.04 6.07
N GLY A 31 18.38 3.81 5.67
CA GLY A 31 16.99 3.37 5.49
C GLY A 31 16.41 3.61 4.09
N VAL A 32 17.26 3.84 3.08
CA VAL A 32 16.81 3.84 1.68
C VAL A 32 16.37 2.44 1.27
N ASP A 33 15.21 2.29 0.63
CA ASP A 33 14.71 0.97 0.24
C ASP A 33 15.40 0.41 -1.01
N GLU A 34 15.81 1.28 -1.94
CA GLU A 34 16.47 0.89 -3.18
C GLU A 34 17.38 1.99 -3.73
N CYS A 35 18.58 1.61 -4.19
CA CYS A 35 19.55 2.50 -4.83
C CYS A 35 19.67 2.20 -6.32
N VAL A 36 19.64 3.23 -7.16
CA VAL A 36 19.75 3.13 -8.62
C VAL A 36 20.90 3.98 -9.11
N VAL A 37 21.93 3.32 -9.63
CA VAL A 37 23.06 4.01 -10.26
C VAL A 37 22.69 4.40 -11.70
N LYS A 38 22.87 5.68 -12.04
CA LYS A 38 22.77 6.22 -13.40
C LYS A 38 24.13 6.06 -14.11
N PRO A 39 24.16 5.84 -15.44
CA PRO A 39 23.04 5.62 -16.34
C PRO A 39 22.46 4.21 -16.22
N ILE A 40 21.13 4.12 -16.21
CA ILE A 40 20.39 2.86 -16.21
C ILE A 40 19.49 2.80 -17.44
N SER A 41 19.38 1.61 -18.04
CA SER A 41 18.41 1.38 -19.12
C SER A 41 16.98 1.60 -18.61
N PRO A 42 16.10 2.28 -19.36
CA PRO A 42 14.69 2.43 -19.01
C PRO A 42 13.99 1.09 -18.74
N ALA A 43 14.33 0.04 -19.49
CA ALA A 43 13.75 -1.29 -19.30
C ALA A 43 14.19 -1.93 -17.97
N ILE A 44 15.46 -1.81 -17.61
CA ILE A 44 16.00 -2.31 -16.34
C ILE A 44 15.41 -1.52 -15.17
N PHE A 45 15.32 -0.19 -15.32
CA PHE A 45 14.72 0.67 -14.31
C PHE A 45 13.25 0.30 -14.04
N LEU A 46 12.47 0.10 -15.10
CA LEU A 46 11.09 -0.35 -14.99
C LEU A 46 10.98 -1.71 -14.31
N ALA A 47 11.85 -2.67 -14.67
CA ALA A 47 11.88 -3.99 -14.03
C ALA A 47 12.17 -3.89 -12.52
N LYS A 48 13.11 -3.02 -12.12
CA LYS A 48 13.42 -2.73 -10.71
C LYS A 48 12.23 -2.13 -9.95
N ILE A 49 11.56 -1.12 -10.52
CA ILE A 49 10.35 -0.53 -9.91
C ILE A 49 9.28 -1.62 -9.71
N ILE A 50 9.01 -2.44 -10.72
CA ILE A 50 8.00 -3.50 -10.63
C ILE A 50 8.37 -4.50 -9.53
N ALA A 51 9.63 -4.94 -9.48
CA ALA A 51 10.10 -5.87 -8.45
C ALA A 51 9.99 -5.27 -7.04
N TRP A 52 10.37 -4.00 -6.86
CA TRP A 52 10.25 -3.27 -5.61
C TRP A 52 8.78 -3.10 -5.19
N SER A 53 7.90 -2.77 -6.13
CA SER A 53 6.46 -2.61 -5.89
C SER A 53 5.76 -3.92 -5.49
N ARG A 54 6.28 -5.11 -5.81
CA ARG A 54 5.64 -6.38 -5.38
C ARG A 54 5.62 -6.55 -3.87
N ARG A 55 6.64 -6.04 -3.17
CA ARG A 55 6.67 -5.98 -1.69
C ARG A 55 5.64 -5.00 -1.12
N SER A 56 5.02 -4.19 -1.98
CA SER A 56 4.02 -3.19 -1.63
C SER A 56 2.58 -3.68 -1.72
N TRP A 57 2.34 -4.71 -2.53
CA TRP A 57 1.00 -5.19 -2.86
C TRP A 57 0.53 -6.33 -1.98
N ALA A 58 1.39 -6.86 -1.10
CA ALA A 58 0.90 -7.62 0.04
C ALA A 58 0.23 -6.64 1.00
N GLU A 59 -1.02 -6.27 0.71
CA GLU A 59 -1.88 -5.60 1.70
C GLU A 59 -1.84 -6.49 2.94
N PRO A 60 -1.44 -5.95 4.11
CA PRO A 60 -1.37 -6.76 5.30
C PRO A 60 -2.78 -7.30 5.56
N MET A 61 -2.92 -8.64 5.53
CA MET A 61 -4.18 -9.34 5.82
C MET A 61 -4.60 -9.20 7.30
N THR A 62 -3.95 -8.31 8.03
CA THR A 62 -4.20 -8.01 9.42
C THR A 62 -5.56 -7.33 9.57
N PRO A 63 -6.35 -7.70 10.59
CA PRO A 63 -7.59 -7.02 10.87
C PRO A 63 -7.39 -5.52 11.08
N ARG A 64 -8.22 -4.69 10.45
CA ARG A 64 -8.17 -3.23 10.54
C ARG A 64 -9.42 -2.69 11.22
N GLN A 65 -9.24 -1.71 12.10
CA GLN A 65 -10.33 -0.97 12.72
C GLN A 65 -10.54 0.35 11.97
N THR A 66 -11.74 0.56 11.45
CA THR A 66 -12.18 1.80 10.79
C THR A 66 -13.40 2.34 11.53
N GLY A 67 -13.21 3.34 12.38
CA GLY A 67 -14.29 3.85 13.23
C GLY A 67 -14.89 2.75 14.10
N GLN A 68 -16.20 2.52 13.99
CA GLN A 68 -16.93 1.49 14.73
C GLN A 68 -16.90 0.09 14.08
N LEU A 69 -16.18 -0.07 12.96
CA LEU A 69 -16.14 -1.30 12.19
C LEU A 69 -14.76 -1.95 12.30
N ARG A 70 -14.73 -3.25 12.56
CA ARG A 70 -13.53 -4.08 12.44
C ARG A 70 -13.66 -4.95 11.19
N LEU A 71 -12.66 -4.91 10.31
CA LEU A 71 -12.60 -5.75 9.11
C LEU A 71 -11.49 -6.79 9.27
N ASP A 72 -11.78 -8.03 8.92
CA ASP A 72 -10.81 -9.11 8.81
C ASP A 72 -10.67 -9.53 7.32
N PRO A 73 -9.59 -9.10 6.64
CA PRO A 73 -9.33 -9.47 5.24
C PRO A 73 -9.10 -10.97 5.04
N SER A 74 -8.64 -11.69 6.06
CA SER A 74 -8.35 -13.12 6.00
C SER A 74 -9.63 -13.94 5.94
N HIS A 75 -10.61 -13.56 6.76
CA HIS A 75 -11.91 -14.24 6.84
C HIS A 75 -12.99 -13.57 5.98
N ARG A 76 -12.69 -12.45 5.32
CA ARG A 76 -13.66 -11.61 4.61
C ARG A 76 -14.87 -11.24 5.48
N SER A 77 -14.62 -10.99 6.76
CA SER A 77 -15.66 -10.72 7.75
C SER A 77 -15.56 -9.30 8.29
N ALA A 78 -16.69 -8.80 8.77
CA ALA A 78 -16.81 -7.49 9.39
C ALA A 78 -17.54 -7.63 10.72
N MET A 79 -17.07 -6.90 11.75
CA MET A 79 -17.71 -6.84 13.07
C MET A 79 -18.00 -5.40 13.45
N ALA A 80 -19.20 -5.17 13.96
CA ALA A 80 -19.57 -3.90 14.57
C ALA A 80 -18.92 -3.74 15.96
N ALA A 81 -18.92 -2.51 16.50
CA ALA A 81 -18.36 -2.19 17.81
C ALA A 81 -18.96 -3.01 18.97
N ASN A 82 -20.21 -3.46 18.82
CA ASN A 82 -20.90 -4.34 19.76
C ASN A 82 -20.53 -5.84 19.62
N LYS A 83 -19.50 -6.16 18.82
CA LYS A 83 -19.04 -7.52 18.51
C LYS A 83 -20.03 -8.38 17.71
N GLN A 84 -21.06 -7.79 17.10
CA GLN A 84 -21.93 -8.51 16.18
C GLN A 84 -21.27 -8.62 14.81
N GLU A 85 -21.33 -9.82 14.24
CA GLU A 85 -20.89 -10.07 12.86
C GLU A 85 -21.87 -9.44 11.87
N ILE A 86 -21.33 -8.74 10.88
CA ILE A 86 -22.10 -8.12 9.80
C ILE A 86 -21.99 -9.04 8.59
N LYS A 87 -23.13 -9.57 8.15
CA LYS A 87 -23.21 -10.34 6.91
C LYS A 87 -23.03 -9.41 5.72
N LEU A 88 -21.96 -9.62 4.96
CA LEU A 88 -21.65 -8.89 3.74
C LEU A 88 -21.54 -9.89 2.58
N THR A 89 -22.02 -9.48 1.41
CA THR A 89 -21.67 -10.14 0.16
C THR A 89 -20.18 -9.94 -0.15
N ASN A 90 -19.64 -10.78 -1.04
CA ASN A 90 -18.25 -10.63 -1.51
C ASN A 90 -17.97 -9.23 -2.09
N LEU A 91 -18.95 -8.63 -2.77
CA LEU A 91 -18.79 -7.31 -3.37
C LEU A 91 -18.78 -6.22 -2.30
N GLU A 92 -19.72 -6.25 -1.36
CA GLU A 92 -19.77 -5.28 -0.26
C GLU A 92 -18.51 -5.31 0.59
N PHE A 93 -18.03 -6.52 0.94
CA PHE A 93 -16.77 -6.66 1.67
C PHE A 93 -15.60 -6.03 0.90
N ARG A 94 -15.48 -6.31 -0.41
CA ARG A 94 -14.41 -5.74 -1.25
C ARG A 94 -14.46 -4.21 -1.31
N VAL A 95 -15.65 -3.63 -1.49
CA VAL A 95 -15.84 -2.17 -1.53
C VAL A 95 -15.46 -1.56 -0.18
N LEU A 96 -15.94 -2.15 0.91
CA LEU A 96 -15.70 -1.66 2.27
C LEU A 96 -14.23 -1.79 2.69
N HIS A 97 -13.58 -2.88 2.30
CA HIS A 97 -12.15 -3.09 2.48
C HIS A 97 -11.34 -2.01 1.74
N LEU A 98 -11.68 -1.75 0.47
CA LEU A 98 -11.00 -0.74 -0.35
C LEU A 98 -11.19 0.69 0.18
N LEU A 99 -12.39 1.02 0.67
CA LEU A 99 -12.65 2.31 1.33
C LEU A 99 -11.86 2.43 2.65
N SER A 100 -11.74 1.34 3.40
CA SER A 100 -11.02 1.29 4.68
C SER A 100 -9.49 1.32 4.55
N SER A 101 -8.95 0.82 3.43
CA SER A 101 -7.51 0.90 3.16
C SER A 101 -7.08 2.28 2.64
N ARG A 102 -8.03 3.12 2.19
CA ARG A 102 -7.78 4.47 1.68
C ARG A 102 -8.69 5.53 2.31
N PRO A 103 -8.60 5.77 3.63
CA PRO A 103 -9.42 6.77 4.29
C PRO A 103 -9.22 8.16 3.66
N GLY A 104 -10.32 8.86 3.37
CA GLY A 104 -10.30 10.19 2.73
C GLY A 104 -10.30 10.18 1.20
N TYR A 105 -10.15 9.02 0.55
CA TYR A 105 -10.24 8.92 -0.90
C TYR A 105 -11.68 8.66 -1.37
N ARG A 106 -12.12 9.41 -2.38
CA ARG A 106 -13.42 9.21 -3.02
C ARG A 106 -13.29 8.16 -4.12
N LEU A 107 -14.01 7.05 -4.00
CA LEU A 107 -14.12 6.05 -5.06
C LEU A 107 -15.33 6.37 -5.93
N SER A 108 -15.14 6.44 -7.24
CA SER A 108 -16.23 6.50 -8.21
C SER A 108 -16.41 5.14 -8.83
N CYS A 109 -17.64 4.67 -8.97
CA CYS A 109 -17.93 3.63 -9.93
C CYS A 109 -17.63 4.20 -11.33
N ARG A 110 -16.85 3.47 -12.14
CA ARG A 110 -16.71 3.81 -13.55
C ARG A 110 -17.95 3.27 -14.24
N GLY A 111 -18.85 4.16 -14.63
CA GLY A 111 -19.97 3.82 -15.49
C GLY A 111 -19.42 3.49 -16.87
N ASP A 112 -19.44 2.21 -17.25
CA ASP A 112 -19.30 1.85 -18.64
C ASP A 112 -20.64 2.20 -19.29
N HIS A 113 -20.72 3.39 -19.89
CA HIS A 113 -21.85 3.78 -20.74
C HIS A 113 -21.68 3.07 -22.09
N SER A 114 -21.77 1.75 -22.07
CA SER A 114 -21.79 0.89 -23.24
C SER A 114 -23.18 0.25 -23.33
N LYS A 115 -24.18 1.05 -23.68
CA LYS A 115 -25.34 0.55 -24.42
C LYS A 115 -25.78 1.57 -25.49
N PRO A 116 -26.18 1.07 -26.67
CA PRO A 116 -26.56 1.88 -27.84
C PRO A 116 -27.85 2.66 -27.62
#